data_AF-A0A815TW95-F1
#
_entry.id   AF-A0A815TW95-F1
#
_cell.length_a   1.000
_cell.length_b   1.000
_cell.length_c   1.000
_cell.angle_alpha   90.00
_cell.angle_beta   90.00
_cell.angle_gamma   90.00
#
_symmetry.space_group_name_H-M   'P 1'
#
loop_
_entity.id
_entity.type
_entity.pdbx_description
1 polymer ?
#
loop_
_entity_poly.entity_id
_entity_poly.type
_entity_poly.pdbx_seq_one_letter_code
_entity_poly.pdbx_strand_id
1 'polypeptide(L)'
;MKLNLQETTPNILIADGSGAIRNGFEAIFGEKPIVMCWAHMRRAVVKKIESMVNKMEKQDLVEDIDALQLAQSEQIFTKASNFFIRKWNRKEPTFIEYFQKEWLTSHRGWYEGIQQLTPSTNNGLESNNRVIKDENIFRERLPLSRFKILTFEMVQKWSKSYERGLKQFHDEQTVTLDI
;
A
#
# COMPACT_ATOMS: atom_id res chain seq x y z
N MET A 1 26.93 -11.00 16.33
CA MET A 1 26.11 -9.77 16.45
C MET A 1 24.73 -10.20 16.93
N LYS A 2 24.40 -10.00 18.21
CA LYS A 2 23.02 -10.22 18.69
C LYS A 2 22.25 -8.95 18.36
N LEU A 3 21.37 -9.01 17.35
CA LEU A 3 20.44 -7.93 17.07
C LEU A 3 19.53 -7.77 18.30
N ASN A 4 19.48 -6.56 18.84
CA ASN A 4 18.58 -6.23 19.94
C ASN A 4 17.16 -6.18 19.36
N LEU A 5 16.33 -7.19 19.67
CA LEU A 5 15.00 -7.37 19.09
C LEU A 5 14.07 -6.17 19.30
N GLN A 6 14.33 -5.35 20.33
CA GLN A 6 13.57 -4.12 20.58
C GLN A 6 13.73 -3.05 19.48
N GLU A 7 14.87 -2.99 18.79
CA GLU A 7 15.09 -2.00 17.71
C GLU A 7 14.48 -2.41 16.36
N THR A 8 14.14 -3.69 16.20
CA THR A 8 13.66 -4.24 14.92
C THR A 8 12.17 -4.59 14.91
N THR A 9 11.43 -4.27 15.98
CA THR A 9 10.01 -4.60 16.06
C THR A 9 9.19 -3.59 15.25
N PRO A 10 8.49 -4.02 14.18
CA PRO A 10 7.65 -3.13 13.39
C PRO A 10 6.46 -2.62 14.22
N ASN A 11 6.17 -1.33 14.09
CA ASN A 11 5.00 -0.71 14.70
C ASN A 11 3.71 -0.96 13.91
N ILE A 12 3.83 -1.23 12.60
CA ILE A 12 2.72 -1.36 11.67
C ILE A 12 3.08 -2.28 10.52
N LEU A 13 2.09 -2.97 9.96
CA LEU A 13 2.21 -3.78 8.75
C LEU A 13 1.38 -3.17 7.63
N ILE A 14 1.97 -2.94 6.45
CA ILE A 14 1.24 -2.61 5.22
C ILE A 14 1.21 -3.87 4.34
N ALA A 15 0.02 -4.40 4.03
CA ALA A 15 -0.14 -5.66 3.31
C ALA A 15 -1.35 -5.67 2.36
N ASP A 16 -1.44 -6.70 1.52
CA ASP A 16 -2.46 -6.89 0.49
C ASP A 16 -3.76 -7.58 0.98
N GLY A 17 -4.01 -7.56 2.29
CA GLY A 17 -5.17 -8.21 2.90
C GLY A 17 -5.05 -9.74 3.03
N SER A 18 -3.90 -10.34 2.66
CA SER A 18 -3.67 -11.78 2.81
C SER A 18 -3.67 -12.22 4.28
N GLY A 19 -4.57 -13.14 4.63
CA GLY A 19 -4.65 -13.73 5.98
C GLY A 19 -3.37 -14.47 6.38
N ALA A 20 -2.65 -15.07 5.43
CA ALA A 20 -1.38 -15.74 5.71
C ALA A 20 -0.29 -14.75 6.17
N ILE A 21 -0.24 -13.56 5.55
CA ILE A 21 0.70 -12.50 5.94
C ILE A 21 0.34 -11.98 7.33
N ARG A 22 -0.95 -11.71 7.58
CA ARG A 22 -1.44 -11.28 8.89
C ARG A 22 -1.07 -12.27 9.99
N ASN A 23 -1.43 -13.53 9.82
CA ASN A 23 -1.20 -14.57 10.83
C ASN A 23 0.29 -14.77 11.10
N GLY A 24 1.12 -14.77 10.05
CA GLY A 24 2.58 -14.88 10.19
C GLY A 24 3.19 -13.68 10.90
N PHE A 25 2.72 -12.47 10.61
CA PHE A 25 3.19 -11.25 11.26
C PHE A 25 2.80 -11.23 12.74
N GLU A 26 1.54 -11.53 13.06
CA GLU A 26 1.02 -11.55 14.42
C GLU A 26 1.71 -12.61 15.29
N ALA A 27 2.03 -13.78 14.73
CA ALA A 27 2.75 -14.84 15.43
C ALA A 27 4.17 -14.43 15.88
N ILE A 28 4.81 -13.49 15.19
CA ILE A 28 6.20 -13.06 15.47
C ILE A 28 6.26 -11.73 16.22
N PHE A 29 5.42 -10.77 15.84
CA PHE A 29 5.48 -9.39 16.33
C PHE A 29 4.30 -9.01 17.24
N GLY A 30 3.38 -9.95 17.49
CA GLY A 30 2.16 -9.73 18.24
C GLY A 30 1.11 -8.94 17.46
N GLU A 31 0.01 -8.62 18.12
CA GLU A 31 -1.04 -7.79 17.54
C GLU A 31 -0.54 -6.36 17.30
N LYS A 32 -0.57 -5.92 16.04
CA LYS A 32 -0.22 -4.56 15.61
C LYS A 32 -1.24 -4.06 14.60
N PRO A 33 -1.33 -2.74 14.39
CA PRO A 33 -2.11 -2.19 13.31
C PRO A 33 -1.68 -2.74 11.94
N ILE A 34 -2.68 -3.07 11.11
CA ILE A 34 -2.48 -3.52 9.74
C ILE A 34 -3.18 -2.53 8.82
N VAL A 35 -2.40 -1.96 7.90
CA VAL A 35 -2.87 -1.06 6.87
C VAL A 35 -3.07 -1.87 5.59
N MET A 36 -4.28 -1.77 5.05
CA MET A 36 -4.60 -2.32 3.75
C MET A 36 -3.90 -1.47 2.69
N CYS A 37 -3.07 -2.11 1.87
CA CYS A 37 -2.39 -1.43 0.77
C CYS A 37 -3.41 -0.81 -0.19
N TRP A 38 -3.34 0.51 -0.35
CA TRP A 38 -4.23 1.27 -1.21
C TRP A 38 -4.25 0.76 -2.65
N ALA A 39 -3.08 0.46 -3.22
CA ALA A 39 -3.00 -0.02 -4.60
C ALA A 39 -3.74 -1.35 -4.79
N HIS A 40 -3.71 -2.24 -3.80
CA HIS A 40 -4.45 -3.52 -3.84
C HIS A 40 -5.94 -3.31 -3.67
N MET A 41 -6.33 -2.50 -2.67
CA MET A 41 -7.73 -2.14 -2.44
C MET A 41 -8.33 -1.52 -3.70
N ARG A 42 -7.70 -0.46 -4.23
CA ARG A 42 -8.19 0.28 -5.40
C ARG A 42 -8.33 -0.63 -6.62
N ARG A 43 -7.34 -1.48 -6.90
CA ARG A 43 -7.41 -2.48 -7.99
C ARG A 43 -8.61 -3.42 -7.82
N ALA A 44 -8.83 -3.92 -6.59
CA ALA A 44 -9.95 -4.83 -6.30
C ALA A 44 -11.31 -4.14 -6.45
N VAL A 45 -11.44 -2.90 -5.98
CA VAL A 45 -12.67 -2.10 -6.09
C VAL A 45 -12.96 -1.73 -7.54
N VAL A 46 -11.98 -1.20 -8.29
CA VAL A 46 -12.14 -0.85 -9.71
C VAL A 46 -12.60 -2.06 -10.52
N LYS A 47 -12.03 -3.26 -10.27
CA LYS A 47 -12.49 -4.50 -10.92
C LYS A 47 -13.98 -4.78 -10.67
N LYS A 48 -14.47 -4.50 -9.45
CA LYS A 48 -15.89 -4.68 -9.11
C LYS A 48 -16.77 -3.61 -9.74
N ILE A 49 -16.33 -2.35 -9.74
CA ILE A 49 -16.98 -1.24 -10.46
C ILE A 49 -17.17 -1.60 -11.93
N GLU A 50 -16.13 -2.15 -12.57
CA GLU A 50 -16.21 -2.55 -13.97
C GLU A 50 -17.34 -3.55 -14.27
N SER A 51 -17.61 -4.45 -13.31
CA SER A 51 -18.62 -5.51 -13.44
C SER A 51 -20.00 -5.16 -12.90
N MET A 52 -20.12 -4.21 -11.97
CA MET A 52 -21.34 -3.99 -11.18
C MET A 52 -21.99 -2.63 -11.39
N VAL A 53 -21.28 -1.65 -11.96
CA VAL A 53 -21.70 -0.25 -11.99
C VAL A 53 -21.97 0.21 -13.42
N ASN A 54 -22.96 1.08 -13.59
CA ASN A 54 -23.31 1.66 -14.87
C ASN A 54 -22.13 2.45 -15.46
N LYS A 55 -21.89 2.27 -16.77
CA LYS A 55 -20.75 2.87 -17.47
C LYS A 55 -20.61 4.38 -17.27
N MET A 56 -21.73 5.11 -17.23
CA MET A 56 -21.76 6.57 -17.06
C MET A 56 -21.30 7.03 -15.67
N GLU A 57 -21.32 6.14 -14.68
CA GLU A 57 -21.09 6.50 -13.27
C GLU A 57 -19.74 5.98 -12.74
N LYS A 58 -19.06 5.11 -13.48
CA LYS A 58 -17.80 4.47 -13.06
C LYS A 58 -16.73 5.47 -12.68
N GLN A 59 -16.54 6.51 -13.50
CA GLN A 59 -15.48 7.49 -13.28
C GLN A 59 -15.72 8.30 -12.00
N ASP A 60 -16.90 8.91 -11.88
CA ASP A 60 -17.31 9.67 -10.69
C ASP A 60 -17.22 8.83 -9.41
N LEU A 61 -17.58 7.55 -9.48
CA LEU A 61 -17.50 6.64 -8.34
C LEU A 61 -16.05 6.38 -7.92
N VAL A 62 -15.14 6.17 -8.88
CA VAL A 62 -13.71 5.99 -8.62
C VAL A 62 -13.11 7.26 -8.03
N GLU A 63 -13.45 8.43 -8.57
CA GLU A 63 -12.96 9.72 -8.06
C GLU A 63 -13.39 9.98 -6.62
N ASP A 64 -14.64 9.67 -6.28
CA ASP A 64 -15.12 9.77 -4.89
C ASP A 64 -14.39 8.79 -3.95
N ILE A 65 -14.06 7.57 -4.42
CA ILE A 65 -13.29 6.60 -3.63
C ILE A 65 -11.85 7.07 -3.44
N ASP A 66 -11.24 7.63 -4.48
CA ASP A 66 -9.91 8.25 -4.40
C ASP A 66 -9.93 9.44 -3.41
N ALA A 67 -11.03 10.21 -3.36
CA ALA A 67 -11.20 11.29 -2.37
C ALA A 67 -11.37 10.76 -0.93
N LEU A 68 -12.09 9.65 -0.72
CA LEU A 68 -12.19 9.00 0.59
C LEU A 68 -10.82 8.59 1.13
N GLN A 69 -9.92 8.15 0.24
CA GLN A 69 -8.58 7.70 0.61
C GLN A 69 -7.77 8.81 1.28
N LEU A 70 -7.99 10.06 0.88
CA LEU A 70 -7.28 11.24 1.39
C LEU A 70 -7.78 11.72 2.76
N ALA A 71 -8.73 11.03 3.38
CA ALA A 71 -9.22 11.40 4.71
C ALA A 71 -8.07 11.39 5.73
N GLN A 72 -7.89 12.52 6.42
CA GLN A 72 -6.74 12.74 7.32
C GLN A 72 -6.95 12.19 8.74
N SER A 73 -8.16 11.75 9.07
CA SER A 73 -8.50 11.15 10.36
C SER A 73 -9.67 10.20 10.23
N GLU A 74 -9.82 9.31 11.21
CA GLU A 74 -10.96 8.39 11.29
C GLU A 74 -12.31 9.13 11.29
N GLN A 75 -12.37 10.27 11.97
CA GLN A 75 -13.59 11.08 12.08
C GLN A 75 -14.01 11.64 10.72
N ILE A 76 -13.03 12.16 9.96
CA ILE A 76 -13.26 12.66 8.59
C ILE A 76 -13.65 11.48 7.68
N PHE A 77 -12.91 10.38 7.75
CA PHE A 77 -13.17 9.19 6.93
C PHE A 77 -14.58 8.62 7.16
N THR A 78 -15.03 8.56 8.42
CA THR A 78 -16.37 8.08 8.79
C THR A 78 -17.46 8.99 8.24
N LYS A 79 -17.32 10.31 8.40
CA LYS A 79 -18.29 11.28 7.87
C LYS A 79 -18.35 11.23 6.35
N ALA A 80 -17.19 11.23 5.69
CA ALA A 80 -17.09 11.15 4.24
C ALA A 80 -17.68 9.83 3.71
N SER A 81 -17.39 8.70 4.36
CA SER A 81 -17.98 7.40 4.03
C SER A 81 -19.51 7.41 4.14
N ASN A 82 -20.07 8.03 5.17
CA ASN A 82 -21.52 8.17 5.31
C ASN A 82 -22.14 9.01 4.19
N PHE A 83 -21.48 10.09 3.75
CA PHE A 83 -21.93 10.87 2.60
C PHE A 83 -21.81 10.09 1.29
N PHE A 84 -20.70 9.37 1.10
CA PHE A 84 -20.48 8.49 -0.05
C PHE A 84 -21.60 7.44 -0.17
N ILE A 85 -21.89 6.73 0.91
CA ILE A 85 -22.99 5.75 0.98
C ILE A 85 -24.31 6.41 0.57
N ARG A 86 -24.66 7.57 1.14
CA ARG A 86 -25.92 8.26 0.83
C ARG A 86 -26.01 8.70 -0.62
N LYS A 87 -24.92 9.20 -1.21
CA LYS A 87 -24.83 9.63 -2.61
C LYS A 87 -25.07 8.45 -3.55
N TRP A 88 -24.35 7.36 -3.32
CA TRP A 88 -24.28 6.24 -4.26
C TRP A 88 -25.33 5.16 -4.04
N ASN A 89 -25.89 5.01 -2.84
CA ASN A 89 -26.92 3.99 -2.59
C ASN A 89 -28.21 4.21 -3.39
N ARG A 90 -28.45 5.45 -3.85
CA ARG A 90 -29.59 5.78 -4.73
C ARG A 90 -29.37 5.36 -6.18
N LYS A 91 -28.12 5.21 -6.60
CA LYS A 91 -27.71 4.97 -7.98
C LYS A 91 -27.25 3.53 -8.18
N GLU A 92 -26.41 3.05 -7.26
CA GLU A 92 -25.70 1.77 -7.33
C GLU A 92 -25.77 1.00 -5.99
N PRO A 93 -26.98 0.64 -5.51
CA PRO A 93 -27.17 0.03 -4.18
C PRO A 93 -26.40 -1.28 -3.98
N THR A 94 -26.37 -2.15 -4.99
CA THR A 94 -25.66 -3.45 -4.92
C THR A 94 -24.15 -3.28 -4.77
N PHE A 95 -23.57 -2.28 -5.45
CA PHE A 95 -22.15 -1.96 -5.28
C PHE A 95 -21.89 -1.41 -3.87
N ILE A 96 -22.79 -0.56 -3.34
CA ILE A 96 -22.63 0.02 -2.01
C ILE A 96 -22.75 -1.02 -0.91
N GLU A 97 -23.65 -1.99 -1.02
CA GLU A 97 -23.72 -3.12 -0.08
C GLU A 97 -22.38 -3.89 -0.04
N TYR A 98 -21.83 -4.21 -1.22
CA TYR A 98 -20.50 -4.82 -1.35
C TYR A 98 -19.41 -3.94 -0.70
N PHE A 99 -19.38 -2.65 -1.06
CA PHE A 99 -18.32 -1.74 -0.63
C PHE A 99 -18.33 -1.53 0.89
N GLN A 100 -19.51 -1.40 1.49
CA GLN A 100 -19.67 -1.28 2.93
C GLN A 100 -19.15 -2.51 3.67
N LYS A 101 -19.57 -3.70 3.24
CA LYS A 101 -19.19 -4.97 3.86
C LYS A 101 -17.69 -5.21 3.76
N GLU A 102 -17.13 -5.01 2.57
CA GLU A 102 -15.75 -5.36 2.29
C GLU A 102 -14.76 -4.29 2.77
N TRP A 103 -14.99 -3.02 2.43
CA TRP A 103 -13.98 -1.96 2.55
C TRP A 103 -14.25 -0.95 3.65
N LEU A 104 -15.46 -0.89 4.19
CA LEU A 104 -15.77 -0.02 5.33
C LEU A 104 -15.91 -0.80 6.65
N THR A 105 -16.09 -2.12 6.58
CA THR A 105 -16.21 -2.99 7.76
C THR A 105 -15.00 -3.92 7.88
N SER A 106 -14.80 -4.81 6.90
CA SER A 106 -13.79 -5.88 7.02
C SER A 106 -12.36 -5.38 6.84
N HIS A 107 -12.14 -4.50 5.85
CA HIS A 107 -10.82 -4.00 5.47
C HIS A 107 -10.77 -2.47 5.51
N ARG A 108 -11.10 -1.85 6.64
CA ARG A 108 -11.27 -0.38 6.74
C ARG A 108 -9.98 0.44 6.66
N GLY A 109 -8.81 -0.18 6.84
CA GLY A 109 -7.55 0.52 7.05
C GLY A 109 -6.79 0.93 5.79
N TRP A 110 -7.41 1.65 4.84
CA TRP A 110 -6.80 2.06 3.57
C TRP A 110 -6.72 3.57 3.33
N TYR A 111 -7.23 4.40 4.25
CA TYR A 111 -7.19 5.86 4.16
C TYR A 111 -5.91 6.43 4.81
N GLU A 112 -5.38 7.55 4.30
CA GLU A 112 -4.09 8.14 4.73
C GLU A 112 -4.04 8.45 6.23
N GLY A 113 -5.14 8.91 6.79
CA GLY A 113 -5.25 9.27 8.21
C GLY A 113 -5.09 8.11 9.19
N ILE A 114 -5.04 6.86 8.75
CA ILE A 114 -4.76 5.72 9.64
C ILE A 114 -3.30 5.71 10.10
N GLN A 115 -2.39 6.15 9.23
CA GLN A 115 -0.98 6.22 9.56
C GLN A 115 -0.30 7.28 8.69
N GLN A 116 -0.16 8.46 9.29
CA GLN A 116 0.54 9.56 8.65
C GLN A 116 2.04 9.24 8.48
N LEU A 117 2.64 9.83 7.45
CA LEU A 117 4.08 9.73 7.16
C LEU A 117 4.56 8.31 6.81
N THR A 118 3.64 7.39 6.51
CA THR A 118 3.99 6.08 5.95
C THR A 118 3.46 5.96 4.52
N PRO A 119 4.12 5.16 3.66
CA PRO A 119 3.60 4.94 2.31
C PRO A 119 2.23 4.24 2.36
N SER A 120 1.24 4.77 1.64
CA SER A 120 -0.07 4.11 1.49
C SER A 120 -0.05 2.92 0.53
N THR A 121 1.06 2.72 -0.20
CA THR A 121 1.25 1.61 -1.14
C THR A 121 2.50 0.80 -0.81
N ASN A 122 2.46 -0.50 -1.08
CA ASN A 122 3.63 -1.36 -1.07
C ASN A 122 4.29 -1.47 -2.46
N ASN A 123 4.02 -0.51 -3.37
CA ASN A 123 4.49 -0.55 -4.76
C ASN A 123 6.02 -0.68 -4.88
N GLY A 124 6.78 -0.08 -3.94
CA GLY A 124 8.23 -0.27 -3.89
C GLY A 124 8.64 -1.73 -3.67
N LEU A 125 7.94 -2.44 -2.78
CA LEU A 125 8.14 -3.86 -2.54
C LEU A 125 7.69 -4.71 -3.73
N GLU A 126 6.53 -4.38 -4.34
CA GLU A 126 6.06 -5.08 -5.54
C GLU A 126 7.03 -4.95 -6.71
N SER A 127 7.56 -3.74 -6.94
CA SER A 127 8.56 -3.47 -7.98
C SER A 127 9.85 -4.25 -7.74
N ASN A 128 10.38 -4.23 -6.51
CA ASN A 128 11.56 -5.01 -6.16
C ASN A 128 11.33 -6.52 -6.31
N ASN A 129 10.17 -7.02 -5.88
CA ASN A 129 9.79 -8.42 -6.07
C ASN A 129 9.75 -8.80 -7.56
N ARG A 130 9.29 -7.88 -8.42
CA ARG A 130 9.28 -8.09 -9.87
C ARG A 130 10.70 -8.15 -10.42
N VAL A 131 11.59 -7.22 -10.05
CA VAL A 131 13.00 -7.23 -10.47
C VAL A 131 13.67 -8.53 -10.05
N ILE A 132 13.49 -8.97 -8.79
CA ILE A 132 14.03 -10.26 -8.33
C ILE A 132 13.53 -11.38 -9.25
N LYS A 133 12.21 -11.48 -9.44
CA LYS A 133 11.58 -12.57 -10.19
C LYS A 133 11.97 -12.58 -11.65
N ASP A 134 11.94 -11.43 -12.32
CA ASP A 134 12.04 -11.33 -13.77
C ASP A 134 13.49 -11.15 -14.23
N GLU A 135 14.36 -10.53 -13.43
CA GLU A 135 15.75 -10.20 -13.82
C GLU A 135 16.82 -11.00 -13.08
N ASN A 136 16.57 -11.41 -11.83
CA ASN A 136 17.61 -12.06 -11.01
C ASN A 136 17.46 -13.57 -10.93
N ILE A 137 16.24 -14.06 -10.71
CA ILE A 137 15.97 -15.50 -10.53
C ILE A 137 15.22 -16.11 -11.71
N PHE A 138 14.75 -15.30 -12.67
CA PHE A 138 13.97 -15.74 -13.84
C PHE A 138 12.80 -16.67 -13.50
N ARG A 139 12.20 -16.47 -12.32
CA ARG A 139 11.12 -17.29 -11.74
C ARG A 139 11.47 -18.76 -11.54
N GLU A 140 12.75 -19.11 -11.50
CA GLU A 140 13.23 -20.46 -11.28
C GLU A 140 13.47 -20.76 -9.79
N ARG A 141 13.31 -22.04 -9.41
CA ARG A 141 13.74 -22.51 -8.09
C ARG A 141 15.25 -22.73 -8.12
N LEU A 142 15.98 -21.95 -7.33
CA LEU A 142 17.44 -22.00 -7.29
C LEU A 142 17.94 -22.96 -6.20
N PRO A 143 19.02 -23.71 -6.45
CA PRO A 143 19.77 -24.37 -5.39
C PRO A 143 20.29 -23.35 -4.37
N LEU A 144 20.34 -23.73 -3.08
CA LEU A 144 20.69 -22.82 -2.00
C LEU A 144 22.04 -22.10 -2.20
N SER A 145 23.04 -22.79 -2.76
CA SER A 145 24.35 -22.22 -3.07
C SER A 145 24.26 -21.08 -4.10
N ARG A 146 23.48 -21.29 -5.17
CA ARG A 146 23.24 -20.29 -6.23
C ARG A 146 22.39 -19.13 -5.71
N PHE A 147 21.37 -19.42 -4.90
CA PHE A 147 20.53 -18.42 -4.27
C PHE A 147 21.36 -17.45 -3.43
N LYS A 148 22.26 -17.95 -2.57
CA LYS A 148 23.13 -17.11 -1.73
C LYS A 148 23.97 -16.15 -2.55
N ILE A 149 24.64 -16.65 -3.60
CA ILE A 149 25.47 -15.83 -4.49
C ILE A 149 24.63 -14.71 -5.11
N LEU A 150 23.50 -15.07 -5.73
CA LEU A 150 22.62 -14.11 -6.37
C LEU A 150 22.06 -13.08 -5.38
N THR A 151 21.67 -13.48 -4.17
CA THR A 151 21.19 -12.53 -3.14
C THR A 151 22.26 -11.54 -2.73
N PHE A 152 23.52 -11.99 -2.63
CA PHE A 152 24.62 -11.09 -2.30
C PHE A 152 24.90 -10.09 -3.43
N GLU A 153 24.90 -10.57 -4.67
CA GLU A 153 25.06 -9.73 -5.86
C GLU A 153 23.93 -8.70 -6.00
N MET A 154 22.68 -9.11 -5.76
CA MET A 154 21.50 -8.24 -5.75
C MET A 154 21.65 -7.10 -4.74
N VAL A 155 21.93 -7.44 -3.48
CA VAL A 155 22.11 -6.44 -2.42
C VAL A 155 23.27 -5.52 -2.76
N GLN A 156 24.42 -6.06 -3.20
CA GLN A 156 25.58 -5.25 -3.57
C GLN A 156 25.27 -4.28 -4.72
N LYS A 157 24.53 -4.72 -5.74
CA LYS A 157 24.11 -3.87 -6.87
C LYS A 157 23.19 -2.75 -6.40
N TRP A 158 22.20 -3.07 -5.57
CA TRP A 158 21.25 -2.08 -5.06
C TRP A 158 21.95 -1.06 -4.16
N SER A 159 22.79 -1.50 -3.23
CA SER A 159 23.56 -0.62 -2.34
C SER A 159 24.39 0.42 -3.13
N LYS A 160 25.03 0.00 -4.23
CA LYS A 160 25.81 0.91 -5.10
C LYS A 160 24.94 1.81 -5.99
N SER A 161 23.72 1.38 -6.31
CA SER A 161 22.79 2.15 -7.14
C SER A 161 22.11 3.26 -6.34
N TYR A 162 21.88 3.05 -5.04
CA TYR A 162 21.31 4.06 -4.13
C TYR A 162 22.27 5.22 -3.82
N GLU A 163 23.60 5.04 -3.96
CA GLU A 163 24.58 6.14 -3.82
C GLU A 163 24.36 7.27 -4.85
N ARG A 164 23.77 6.97 -6.01
CA ARG A 164 23.49 7.97 -7.06
C ARG A 164 22.18 8.73 -6.87
N GLY A 165 21.37 8.38 -5.86
CA GLY A 165 20.05 8.96 -5.58
C GLY A 165 19.93 9.64 -4.23
N LEU A 166 21.05 9.87 -3.54
CA LEU A 166 21.04 10.65 -2.30
C LEU A 166 20.50 12.05 -2.61
N LYS A 167 19.37 12.41 -1.99
CA LYS A 167 18.89 13.80 -1.97
C LYS A 167 20.01 14.64 -1.37
N GLN A 168 20.65 15.47 -2.18
CA GLN A 168 21.57 16.49 -1.68
C GLN A 168 20.70 17.58 -1.06
N PHE A 169 20.70 17.63 0.26
CA PHE A 169 20.10 18.73 0.99
C PHE A 169 21.13 19.86 1.00
N HIS A 170 20.76 21.01 0.46
CA HIS A 170 21.55 22.22 0.55
C HIS A 170 21.03 23.02 1.74
N ASP A 171 21.93 23.46 2.62
CA ASP A 171 21.58 24.29 3.78
C ASP A 171 21.16 25.71 3.37
N GLU A 172 21.37 26.07 2.09
CA GLU A 172 21.03 27.37 1.51
C GLU A 172 19.98 27.22 0.40
N GLN A 173 19.13 28.25 0.25
CA GLN A 173 18.09 28.30 -0.78
C GLN A 173 18.72 28.36 -2.18
N THR A 174 18.38 27.41 -3.05
CA THR A 174 18.89 27.32 -4.43
C THR A 174 18.05 28.09 -5.46
N VAL A 175 16.96 28.73 -5.04
CA VAL A 175 16.11 29.55 -5.92
C VAL A 175 16.17 31.00 -5.44
N THR A 176 16.80 31.85 -6.24
CA THR A 176 16.74 33.31 -6.08
C THR A 176 15.68 33.88 -7.02
N LEU A 177 15.00 34.95 -6.60
CA LEU A 177 14.16 35.74 -7.49
C LEU A 177 15.07 36.37 -8.56
N ASP A 178 14.75 36.13 -9.84
CA ASP A 178 15.32 36.93 -10.92
C ASP A 178 14.79 38.36 -10.78
N ILE A 179 15.68 39.29 -10.47
CA ILE A 179 15.41 40.74 -10.44
C ILE A 179 15.76 41.33 -11.81
#